data_AF-A0A075I5F5-F1
#
_entry.id   AF-A0A075I5F5-F1
#
_cell.length_a   1.000
_cell.length_b   1.000
_cell.length_c   1.000
_cell.angle_alpha   90.00
_cell.angle_beta   90.00
_cell.angle_gamma   90.00
#
_symmetry.space_group_name_H-M   'P 1'
#
loop_
_entity.id
_entity.type
_entity.pdbx_description
1 polymer ?
#
loop_
_entity_poly.entity_id
_entity_poly.type
_entity_poly.pdbx_seq_one_letter_code
_entity_poly.pdbx_strand_id
1 'polypeptide(L)'
;MLYFDGKNCLNLKYSERRKILESSVKENNFAKLVPMAIVKNENEVEDFLENSINSGCEGLMLKILDAAYRAGTRGGNWLKLKREYRNELGDSLDLVVIGAYFGKGRRTGRYGTLLLATYNPEKDNFPSICKVGTGFTDESLDQLYQILSNKVILKKILGLKVKWRLMFGLNLN
;
A
#
# COMPACT_ATOMS: atom_id res chain seq x y z
N MET A 1 12.24 -19.92 -11.23
CA MET A 1 13.70 -20.00 -11.42
C MET A 1 14.17 -18.91 -12.38
N LEU A 2 15.32 -18.27 -12.13
CA LEU A 2 15.91 -17.26 -13.04
C LEU A 2 17.25 -17.71 -13.64
N TYR A 3 17.97 -18.56 -12.93
CA TYR A 3 19.23 -19.19 -13.35
C TYR A 3 19.33 -20.56 -12.70
N PHE A 4 19.77 -21.58 -13.43
CA PHE A 4 19.87 -22.95 -12.94
C PHE A 4 20.96 -23.71 -13.68
N ASP A 5 21.86 -24.38 -12.95
CA ASP A 5 22.95 -25.21 -13.50
C ASP A 5 23.70 -24.59 -14.67
N GLY A 6 24.22 -23.37 -14.48
CA GLY A 6 24.98 -22.68 -15.51
C GLY A 6 24.12 -21.96 -16.57
N LYS A 7 22.80 -22.18 -16.59
CA LYS A 7 21.90 -21.72 -17.66
C LYS A 7 21.03 -20.56 -17.22
N ASN A 8 20.94 -19.56 -18.10
CA ASN A 8 20.03 -18.44 -17.97
C ASN A 8 18.59 -18.88 -18.29
N CYS A 9 17.66 -18.68 -17.35
CA CYS A 9 16.25 -19.05 -17.51
C CYS A 9 15.34 -17.86 -17.84
N LEU A 10 15.86 -16.64 -18.01
CA LEU A 10 15.04 -15.43 -18.13
C LEU A 10 14.11 -15.45 -19.34
N ASN A 11 14.57 -16.01 -20.47
CA ASN A 11 13.79 -16.11 -21.71
C ASN A 11 12.81 -17.30 -21.75
N LEU A 12 12.90 -18.22 -20.79
CA LEU A 12 11.96 -19.34 -20.68
C LEU A 12 10.58 -18.84 -20.26
N LYS A 13 9.53 -19.58 -20.59
CA LYS A 13 8.16 -19.30 -20.14
C LYS A 13 8.05 -19.42 -18.62
N TYR A 14 7.10 -18.72 -18.00
CA TYR A 14 6.89 -18.84 -16.56
C TYR A 14 6.60 -20.29 -16.14
N SER A 15 5.79 -21.02 -16.91
CA SER A 15 5.47 -22.42 -16.67
C SER A 15 6.72 -23.31 -16.60
N GLU A 16 7.66 -23.13 -17.52
CA GLU A 16 8.94 -23.85 -17.54
C GLU A 16 9.82 -23.48 -16.35
N ARG A 17 9.96 -22.17 -16.07
CA ARG A 17 10.72 -21.66 -14.92
C ARG A 17 10.16 -22.13 -13.58
N ARG A 18 8.85 -22.39 -13.53
CA ARG A 18 8.18 -22.92 -12.33
C ARG A 18 8.45 -24.40 -12.18
N LYS A 19 8.33 -25.22 -13.24
CA LYS A 19 8.69 -26.65 -13.18
C LYS A 19 10.12 -26.88 -12.69
N ILE A 20 11.07 -26.09 -13.19
CA ILE A 20 12.47 -26.14 -12.73
C ILE A 20 12.56 -25.80 -11.23
N LEU A 21 11.82 -24.78 -10.78
CA LEU A 21 11.81 -24.41 -9.35
C LEU A 21 11.25 -25.54 -8.49
N GLU A 22 10.14 -26.15 -8.89
CA GLU A 22 9.49 -27.24 -8.16
C GLU A 22 10.36 -28.49 -8.09
N SER A 23 11.08 -28.83 -9.17
CA SER A 23 12.00 -29.97 -9.16
C SER A 23 13.28 -29.71 -8.36
N SER A 24 13.64 -28.44 -8.13
CA SER A 24 14.90 -28.05 -7.47
C SER A 24 14.76 -27.82 -5.97
N VAL A 25 13.56 -27.45 -5.50
CA VAL A 25 13.33 -27.08 -4.10
C VAL A 25 12.81 -28.29 -3.33
N LYS A 26 13.58 -28.74 -2.33
CA LYS A 26 13.10 -29.67 -1.30
C LYS A 26 12.53 -28.87 -0.14
N GLU A 27 11.23 -28.99 0.09
CA GLU A 27 10.57 -28.22 1.14
C GLU A 27 11.01 -28.64 2.54
N ASN A 28 11.18 -27.67 3.43
CA ASN A 28 11.46 -27.86 4.84
C ASN A 28 10.97 -26.64 5.64
N ASN A 29 11.42 -26.50 6.89
CA ASN A 29 11.00 -25.39 7.75
C ASN A 29 11.52 -24.00 7.30
N PHE A 30 12.55 -23.95 6.46
CA PHE A 30 13.18 -22.72 5.98
C PHE A 30 12.83 -22.39 4.53
N ALA A 31 12.56 -23.39 3.70
CA ALA A 31 12.25 -23.23 2.28
C ALA A 31 10.94 -23.94 1.94
N LYS A 32 9.98 -23.20 1.40
CA LYS A 32 8.71 -23.73 0.88
C LYS A 32 8.40 -23.12 -0.46
N LEU A 33 7.74 -23.87 -1.33
CA LEU A 33 7.20 -23.34 -2.57
C LEU A 33 5.94 -22.55 -2.23
N VAL A 34 5.83 -21.36 -2.82
CA VAL A 34 4.58 -20.61 -2.76
C VAL A 34 3.48 -21.41 -3.48
N PRO A 35 2.32 -21.65 -2.84
CA PRO A 35 1.18 -22.30 -3.48
C PRO A 35 0.74 -21.55 -4.73
N MET A 36 0.30 -22.29 -5.74
CA MET A 36 -0.23 -21.70 -6.96
C MET A 36 -1.28 -22.59 -7.59
N ALA A 37 -2.21 -21.96 -8.30
CA ALA A 37 -3.19 -22.61 -9.15
C ALA A 37 -3.10 -22.02 -10.56
N ILE A 38 -3.37 -22.85 -11.58
CA ILE A 38 -3.63 -22.37 -12.93
C ILE A 38 -5.15 -22.19 -13.02
N VAL A 39 -5.58 -20.94 -13.03
CA VAL A 39 -6.99 -20.57 -13.04
C VAL A 39 -7.46 -20.27 -14.46
N LYS A 40 -8.71 -20.61 -14.78
CA LYS A 40 -9.30 -20.41 -16.12
C LYS A 40 -10.49 -19.48 -16.15
N ASN A 41 -11.06 -19.15 -14.99
CA ASN A 41 -12.22 -18.29 -14.84
C ASN A 41 -12.08 -17.41 -13.59
N GLU A 42 -12.98 -16.44 -13.47
CA GLU A 42 -12.95 -15.45 -12.38
C GLU A 42 -13.30 -16.06 -11.02
N ASN A 43 -14.21 -17.03 -10.97
CA ASN A 43 -14.60 -17.68 -9.72
C ASN A 43 -13.42 -18.40 -9.06
N GLU A 44 -12.58 -19.09 -9.84
CA GLU A 44 -11.37 -19.72 -9.33
C GLU A 44 -10.35 -18.70 -8.79
N VAL A 45 -10.30 -17.49 -9.37
CA VAL A 45 -9.47 -16.39 -8.86
C VAL A 45 -10.01 -15.92 -7.51
N GLU A 46 -11.34 -15.80 -7.39
CA GLU A 46 -12.02 -15.39 -6.16
C GLU A 46 -11.71 -16.32 -5.01
N ASP A 47 -12.00 -17.61 -5.19
CA ASP A 47 -11.82 -18.62 -4.16
C ASP A 47 -10.35 -18.67 -3.71
N PHE A 48 -9.41 -18.54 -4.65
CA PHE A 48 -7.98 -18.53 -4.34
C PHE A 48 -7.57 -17.25 -3.60
N LEU A 49 -8.17 -16.10 -3.92
CA LEU A 49 -7.93 -14.83 -3.23
C LEU A 49 -8.43 -14.92 -1.79
N GLU A 50 -9.67 -15.35 -1.56
CA GLU A 50 -10.22 -15.50 -0.21
C GLU A 50 -9.39 -16.45 0.63
N ASN A 51 -9.01 -17.62 0.11
CA ASN A 51 -8.14 -18.56 0.79
C ASN A 51 -6.77 -17.96 1.14
N SER A 52 -6.19 -17.17 0.24
CA SER A 52 -4.92 -16.47 0.48
C SER A 52 -5.04 -15.43 1.60
N ILE A 53 -6.11 -14.63 1.60
CA ILE A 53 -6.40 -13.66 2.66
C ILE A 53 -6.63 -14.35 4.00
N ASN A 54 -7.44 -15.43 4.03
CA ASN A 54 -7.71 -16.22 5.24
C ASN A 54 -6.45 -16.88 5.80
N SER A 55 -5.45 -17.14 4.94
CA SER A 55 -4.12 -17.62 5.34
C SER A 55 -3.15 -16.50 5.77
N GLY A 56 -3.64 -15.26 5.88
CA GLY A 56 -2.86 -14.10 6.33
C GLY A 56 -1.98 -13.46 5.26
N CYS A 57 -2.18 -13.76 3.98
CA CYS A 57 -1.48 -13.07 2.88
C CYS A 57 -2.19 -11.76 2.51
N GLU A 58 -1.46 -10.87 1.82
CA GLU A 58 -1.98 -9.58 1.32
C GLU A 58 -2.92 -9.73 0.12
N GLY A 59 -2.75 -10.81 -0.66
CA GLY A 59 -3.51 -11.08 -1.88
C GLY A 59 -2.73 -11.98 -2.84
N LEU A 60 -3.08 -11.92 -4.13
CA LEU A 60 -2.54 -12.78 -5.17
C LEU A 60 -1.52 -12.11 -6.07
N MET A 61 -0.60 -12.93 -6.58
CA MET A 61 0.26 -12.60 -7.71
C MET A 61 -0.22 -13.35 -8.95
N LEU A 62 -0.84 -12.64 -9.89
CA LEU A 62 -1.24 -13.20 -11.18
C LEU A 62 -0.07 -13.13 -12.15
N LYS A 63 0.22 -14.22 -12.86
CA LYS A 63 1.37 -14.32 -13.77
C LYS A 63 0.94 -14.98 -15.07
N ILE A 64 1.28 -14.36 -16.20
CA ILE A 64 1.06 -14.95 -17.52
C ILE A 64 2.00 -16.15 -17.69
N LEU A 65 1.45 -17.32 -18.01
CA LEU A 65 2.20 -18.58 -18.07
C LEU A 65 3.27 -18.59 -19.16
N ASP A 66 2.98 -17.99 -20.31
CA ASP A 66 3.89 -17.94 -21.47
C ASP A 66 4.85 -16.75 -21.43
N ALA A 67 4.84 -15.93 -20.38
CA ALA A 67 5.68 -14.75 -20.30
C ALA A 67 7.11 -15.04 -19.83
N ALA A 68 8.09 -14.54 -20.58
CA ALA A 68 9.48 -14.42 -20.15
C ALA A 68 9.63 -13.48 -18.95
N TYR A 69 10.70 -13.64 -18.18
CA TYR A 69 11.05 -12.70 -17.12
C TYR A 69 11.78 -11.49 -17.71
N ARG A 70 11.34 -10.29 -17.35
CA ARG A 70 11.96 -9.04 -17.79
C ARG A 70 12.43 -8.28 -16.55
N ALA A 71 13.75 -8.17 -16.39
CA ALA A 71 14.35 -7.48 -15.26
C ALA A 71 14.14 -5.96 -15.38
N GLY A 72 13.87 -5.29 -14.27
CA GLY A 72 13.74 -3.83 -14.19
C GLY A 72 12.48 -3.23 -14.83
N THR A 73 11.67 -4.03 -15.53
CA THR A 73 10.43 -3.53 -16.16
C THR A 73 9.23 -3.72 -15.26
N ARG A 74 8.45 -2.66 -15.05
CA ARG A 74 7.08 -2.75 -14.57
C ARG A 74 6.18 -2.99 -15.78
N GLY A 75 5.82 -4.25 -16.02
CA GLY A 75 4.96 -4.66 -17.14
C GLY A 75 3.79 -5.54 -16.69
N GLY A 76 2.80 -5.70 -17.56
CA GLY A 76 1.56 -6.43 -17.27
C GLY A 76 1.70 -7.96 -17.15
N ASN A 77 2.90 -8.51 -17.29
CA ASN A 77 3.12 -9.96 -17.15
C ASN A 77 2.79 -10.44 -15.74
N TRP A 78 2.96 -9.57 -14.74
CA TRP A 78 2.77 -9.85 -13.32
C TRP A 78 1.85 -8.78 -12.74
N LEU A 79 0.69 -9.19 -12.22
CA LEU A 79 -0.27 -8.30 -11.59
C LEU A 79 -0.43 -8.68 -10.13
N LYS A 80 -0.57 -7.64 -9.29
CA LYS A 80 -0.91 -7.80 -7.87
C LYS A 80 -2.41 -7.62 -7.76
N LEU A 81 -3.10 -8.60 -7.21
CA LEU A 81 -4.50 -8.50 -6.86
C LEU A 81 -4.61 -8.51 -5.34
N LYS A 82 -4.98 -7.38 -4.75
CA LYS A 82 -5.12 -7.22 -3.30
C LYS A 82 -6.56 -7.00 -2.93
N ARG A 83 -6.91 -7.33 -1.68
CA ARG A 83 -8.24 -7.08 -1.12
C ARG A 83 -8.62 -5.60 -1.18
N GLU A 84 -7.68 -4.70 -0.89
CA GLU A 84 -7.89 -3.24 -0.88
C GLU A 84 -8.30 -2.63 -2.23
N TYR A 85 -8.10 -3.34 -3.34
CA TYR A 85 -8.57 -2.89 -4.66
C TYR A 85 -10.06 -3.13 -4.87
N ARG A 86 -10.69 -3.91 -3.99
CA ARG A 86 -12.15 -3.96 -3.89
C ARG A 86 -12.55 -2.79 -3.03
N ASN A 87 -13.16 -1.80 -3.68
CA ASN A 87 -13.59 -0.53 -3.11
C ASN A 87 -14.49 -0.67 -1.85
N GLU A 88 -14.94 -1.88 -1.53
CA GLU A 88 -15.87 -2.19 -0.44
C GLU A 88 -15.21 -2.81 0.80
N LEU A 89 -13.89 -3.13 0.76
CA LEU A 89 -13.25 -3.98 1.78
C LEU A 89 -11.97 -3.38 2.41
N GLY A 90 -11.62 -2.14 2.08
CA GLY A 90 -10.52 -1.43 2.75
C GLY A 90 -10.99 -0.82 4.08
N ASP A 91 -10.30 -1.12 5.18
CA ASP A 91 -10.53 -0.41 6.44
C ASP A 91 -10.30 1.09 6.22
N SER A 92 -11.33 1.89 6.47
CA SER A 92 -11.25 3.34 6.43
C SER A 92 -11.30 3.90 7.85
N LEU A 93 -10.54 4.97 8.08
CA LEU A 93 -10.48 5.66 9.36
C LEU A 93 -10.76 7.14 9.14
N ASP A 94 -11.69 7.69 9.89
CA ASP A 94 -11.90 9.12 10.00
C ASP A 94 -10.89 9.70 10.99
N LEU A 95 -10.00 10.56 10.48
CA LEU A 95 -8.90 11.12 11.26
C LEU A 95 -8.89 12.64 11.19
N VAL A 96 -8.39 13.27 12.26
CA VAL A 96 -8.29 14.72 12.38
C VAL A 96 -6.92 15.19 11.91
N VAL A 97 -6.90 16.21 11.04
CA VAL A 97 -5.65 16.87 10.64
C VAL A 97 -5.14 17.74 11.79
N ILE A 98 -3.99 17.37 12.35
CA ILE A 98 -3.35 18.10 13.46
C ILE A 98 -2.06 18.83 13.04
N GLY A 99 -1.65 18.68 11.78
CA GLY A 99 -0.49 19.39 11.23
C GLY A 99 -0.27 19.11 9.74
N ALA A 100 0.65 19.84 9.15
CA ALA A 100 1.04 19.67 7.75
C ALA A 100 2.54 19.96 7.54
N TYR A 101 3.11 19.33 6.52
CA TYR A 101 4.47 19.54 6.05
C TYR A 101 4.43 20.12 4.65
N PHE A 102 5.23 21.15 4.39
CA PHE A 102 5.38 21.70 3.05
C PHE A 102 5.97 20.66 2.09
N GLY A 103 5.40 20.62 0.89
CA GLY A 103 5.86 19.75 -0.18
C GLY A 103 7.21 20.18 -0.73
N LYS A 104 7.86 19.26 -1.44
CA LYS A 104 9.10 19.49 -2.19
C LYS A 104 8.85 19.27 -3.68
N GLY A 105 9.70 19.82 -4.54
CA GLY A 105 9.61 19.62 -5.99
C GLY A 105 8.31 20.20 -6.57
N ARG A 106 7.51 19.36 -7.25
CA ARG A 106 6.23 19.77 -7.86
C ARG A 106 5.25 20.40 -6.86
N ARG A 107 5.33 20.05 -5.57
CA ARG A 107 4.43 20.54 -4.51
C ARG A 107 5.05 21.64 -3.65
N THR A 108 6.07 22.32 -4.14
CA THR A 108 6.71 23.44 -3.43
C THR A 108 5.71 24.60 -3.24
N GLY A 109 5.71 25.23 -2.07
CA GLY A 109 4.80 26.33 -1.72
C GLY A 109 3.41 25.89 -1.22
N ARG A 110 3.13 24.58 -1.19
CA ARG A 110 1.87 23.99 -0.72
C ARG A 110 2.16 22.88 0.30
N TYR A 111 1.11 22.36 0.96
CA TYR A 111 1.27 21.17 1.80
C TYR A 111 1.43 19.92 0.94
N GLY A 112 2.46 19.13 1.25
CA GLY A 112 2.73 17.85 0.59
C GLY A 112 2.40 16.64 1.45
N THR A 113 2.27 16.82 2.76
CA THR A 113 1.94 15.73 3.68
C THR A 113 1.18 16.28 4.89
N LEU A 114 0.11 15.61 5.29
CA LEU A 114 -0.70 15.94 6.46
C LEU A 114 -0.36 15.00 7.62
N LEU A 115 -0.34 15.52 8.84
CA LEU A 115 -0.22 14.74 10.08
C LEU A 115 -1.63 14.51 10.64
N LEU A 116 -2.00 13.24 10.80
CA LEU A 116 -3.33 12.83 11.23
C LEU A 116 -3.31 12.27 12.64
N ALA A 117 -4.41 12.45 13.36
CA ALA A 117 -4.61 11.96 14.72
C ALA A 117 -6.00 11.35 14.89
N THR A 118 -6.12 10.43 15.84
CA THR A 118 -7.42 9.98 16.36
C THR A 118 -7.80 10.81 17.60
N TYR A 119 -9.07 10.83 17.97
CA TYR A 119 -9.53 11.45 19.21
C TYR A 119 -9.52 10.44 20.36
N ASN A 120 -8.87 10.78 21.47
CA ASN A 120 -8.91 10.00 22.71
C ASN A 120 -9.84 10.69 23.73
N PRO A 121 -11.03 10.12 24.02
CA PRO A 121 -12.00 10.74 24.93
C PRO A 121 -11.58 10.71 26.41
N GLU A 122 -10.77 9.73 26.84
CA GLU A 122 -10.34 9.62 28.24
C GLU A 122 -9.34 10.72 28.63
N LYS A 123 -8.47 11.09 27.70
CA LYS A 123 -7.40 12.06 27.92
C LYS A 123 -7.68 13.43 27.30
N ASP A 124 -8.83 13.58 26.64
CA ASP A 124 -9.23 14.76 25.86
C ASP A 124 -8.07 15.29 25.00
N ASN A 125 -7.53 14.41 24.15
CA ASN A 125 -6.39 14.74 23.30
C ASN A 125 -6.42 14.03 21.94
N PHE A 126 -5.51 14.46 21.06
CA PHE A 126 -5.39 13.98 19.69
C PHE A 126 -4.02 13.33 19.46
N PRO A 127 -3.82 12.05 19.86
CA PRO A 127 -2.58 11.34 19.58
C PRO A 127 -2.39 11.14 18.08
N SER A 128 -1.21 11.51 17.57
CA SER A 128 -0.85 11.33 16.17
C SER A 128 -0.77 9.84 15.81
N ILE A 129 -1.33 9.45 14.66
CA ILE A 129 -1.31 8.06 14.19
C ILE A 129 -0.45 7.88 12.95
N CYS A 130 -0.60 8.74 11.95
CA CYS A 130 0.07 8.58 10.67
C CYS A 130 0.27 9.91 9.93
N LYS A 131 1.02 9.83 8.83
CA LYS A 131 1.20 10.91 7.88
C LYS A 131 0.67 10.47 6.52
N VAL A 132 -0.04 11.35 5.82
CA VAL A 132 -0.62 11.05 4.51
C VAL A 132 -0.15 12.10 3.50
N GLY A 133 0.49 11.64 2.42
CA GLY A 133 0.99 12.50 1.33
C GLY A 133 0.54 12.08 -0.08
N THR A 134 -0.21 10.99 -0.17
CA THR A 134 -0.69 10.38 -1.43
C THR A 134 -2.21 10.16 -1.35
N GLY A 135 -2.87 10.00 -2.49
CA GLY A 135 -4.34 9.82 -2.55
C GLY A 135 -5.14 11.11 -2.75
N PHE A 136 -4.48 12.27 -2.69
CA PHE A 136 -5.10 13.56 -3.01
C PHE A 136 -4.83 13.97 -4.45
N THR A 137 -5.82 14.59 -5.10
CA THR A 137 -5.60 15.37 -6.31
C THR A 137 -4.91 16.69 -5.95
N ASP A 138 -4.33 17.36 -6.95
CA ASP A 138 -3.67 18.65 -6.73
C ASP A 138 -4.71 19.71 -6.28
N GLU A 139 -5.94 19.65 -6.78
CA GLU A 139 -7.05 20.53 -6.38
C GLU A 139 -7.46 20.32 -4.92
N SER A 140 -7.56 19.06 -4.46
CA SER A 140 -7.89 18.76 -3.06
C SER A 140 -6.81 19.29 -2.10
N LEU A 141 -5.54 19.18 -2.47
CA LEU A 141 -4.44 19.73 -1.66
C LEU A 141 -4.49 21.25 -1.60
N ASP A 142 -4.87 21.92 -2.68
CA ASP A 142 -5.04 23.37 -2.71
C ASP A 142 -6.17 23.82 -1.80
N GLN A 143 -7.32 23.16 -1.87
CA GLN A 143 -8.44 23.44 -0.96
C GLN A 143 -8.03 23.24 0.50
N LEU A 144 -7.35 22.13 0.82
CA LEU A 144 -6.84 21.87 2.16
C LEU A 144 -5.83 22.93 2.60
N TYR A 145 -4.96 23.40 1.71
CA TYR A 145 -4.04 24.50 2.00
C TYR A 145 -4.80 25.79 2.33
N GLN A 146 -5.81 26.17 1.56
CA GLN A 146 -6.62 27.37 1.83
C GLN A 146 -7.38 27.28 3.16
N ILE A 147 -7.96 26.12 3.48
CA ILE A 147 -8.71 25.90 4.72
C ILE A 147 -7.78 25.94 5.95
N LEU A 148 -6.59 25.35 5.83
CA LEU A 148 -5.69 25.12 6.96
C LEU A 148 -4.68 26.26 7.16
N SER A 149 -4.27 26.97 6.11
CA SER A 149 -3.24 28.03 6.17
C SER A 149 -3.59 29.13 7.18
N ASN A 150 -4.86 29.52 7.24
CA ASN A 150 -5.36 30.53 8.20
C ASN A 150 -5.51 29.99 9.64
N LYS A 151 -5.36 28.68 9.85
CA LYS A 151 -5.48 28.00 11.14
C LYS A 151 -4.12 27.52 11.69
N VAL A 152 -3.02 27.88 11.04
CA VAL A 152 -1.68 27.46 11.42
C VAL A 152 -1.20 28.24 12.64
N ILE A 153 -0.98 27.54 13.74
CA ILE A 153 -0.20 28.06 14.86
C ILE A 153 1.25 27.66 14.60
N LEU A 154 2.05 28.56 14.01
CA LEU A 154 3.47 28.30 13.76
C LEU A 154 4.21 28.15 15.09
N LYS A 155 4.49 26.91 15.50
CA LYS A 155 5.35 26.64 16.65
C LYS A 155 6.64 26.01 16.18
N LYS A 156 7.74 26.77 16.25
CA LYS A 156 9.10 26.23 16.12
C LYS A 156 9.35 25.29 17.30
N ILE A 157 9.24 23.98 17.09
CA ILE A 157 9.45 23.01 18.17
C ILE A 157 10.90 22.54 18.11
N LEU A 158 11.76 23.21 18.89
CA LEU A 158 12.95 22.58 19.47
C LEU A 158 12.45 21.68 20.61
N GLY A 159 12.54 20.36 20.44
CA GLY A 159 12.37 19.39 21.53
C GLY A 159 10.94 19.24 22.08
N LEU A 160 10.26 18.18 21.64
CA LEU A 160 9.26 17.39 22.38
C LEU A 160 8.41 18.08 23.47
N LYS A 161 7.18 18.42 23.10
CA LYS A 161 5.90 17.96 23.69
C LYS A 161 4.83 18.88 23.14
N VAL A 162 3.80 18.31 22.51
CA VAL A 162 2.68 19.13 22.06
C VAL A 162 1.35 18.64 22.56
N LYS A 163 0.71 19.52 23.34
CA LYS A 163 -0.72 19.53 23.57
C LYS A 163 -1.29 20.51 22.54
N TRP A 164 -1.93 19.97 21.51
CA TRP A 164 -2.71 20.75 20.56
C TRP A 164 -4.18 20.55 20.90
N ARG A 165 -4.94 21.64 20.99
CA ARG A 165 -6.40 21.63 21.01
C ARG A 165 -6.84 22.26 19.70
N LEU A 166 -7.23 21.43 18.73
CA LEU A 166 -8.07 21.85 17.62
C LEU A 166 -9.27 20.90 17.57
N MET A 167 -10.43 21.42 18.00
CA MET A 167 -11.73 20.80 17.78
C MET A 167 -12.15 21.10 16.34
N PHE A 168 -12.27 20.08 15.50
CA PHE A 168 -13.27 20.05 14.44
C PHE A 168 -13.84 18.64 14.38
N GLY A 169 -15.06 18.47 14.88
CA GLY A 169 -15.95 17.44 14.37
C GLY A 169 -16.46 17.94 13.02
N LEU A 170 -16.06 17.28 11.94
CA LEU A 170 -16.73 17.43 10.66
C LEU A 170 -18.03 16.64 10.77
N ASN A 171 -19.12 17.32 11.12
CA ASN A 171 -20.45 16.81 10.77
C ASN A 171 -20.55 16.92 9.25
N LEU A 172 -20.39 15.79 8.57
CA LEU A 172 -20.91 15.62 7.22
C LEU A 172 -22.43 15.45 7.38
N ASN A 173 -23.19 16.46 6.98
CA ASN A 173 -24.62 16.32 6.72
C ASN A 173 -24.84 15.50 5.45
#